data_AF-A0A2N2XVH7-F1
#
_entry.id   AF-A0A2N2XVH7-F1
#
_cell.length_a   1.000
_cell.length_b   1.000
_cell.length_c   1.000
_cell.angle_alpha   90.00
_cell.angle_beta   90.00
_cell.angle_gamma   90.00
#
_symmetry.space_group_name_H-M   'P 1'
#
loop_
_entity.id
_entity.type
_entity.pdbx_description
1 polymer ?
#
loop_
_entity_poly.entity_id
_entity_poly.type
_entity_poly.pdbx_seq_one_letter_code
_entity_poly.pdbx_strand_id
1 'polypeptide(L)' 'MKSYRKELFFNFQTRRGLKNITQEVQNAISQSTVKEGIVLVNAMHITASVFIN' A
#
# COMPACT_ATOMS: atom_id res chain seq x y z
N MET A 1 -3.83 11.23 18.74
CA MET A 1 -3.68 10.97 17.29
C MET A 1 -3.55 9.47 17.10
N LYS A 2 -4.42 8.84 16.28
CA LYS A 2 -4.28 7.41 15.94
C LYS A 2 -3.37 7.27 14.73
N SER A 3 -2.49 6.28 14.75
CA SER A 3 -1.66 5.91 13.61
C SER A 3 -1.75 4.41 13.39
N TYR A 4 -1.74 3.99 12.13
CA TYR A 4 -1.75 2.59 11.73
C TYR A 4 -0.68 2.38 10.67
N ARG A 5 0.03 1.25 10.76
CA ARG A 5 1.12 0.89 9.83
C ARG A 5 0.94 -0.55 9.38
N LYS A 6 1.03 -0.76 8.06
CA LYS A 6 0.98 -2.09 7.44
C LYS A 6 2.02 -2.17 6.34
N GLU A 7 2.77 -3.26 6.31
CA GLU A 7 3.66 -3.62 5.22
C GLU A 7 2.98 -4.63 4.31
N LEU A 8 3.15 -4.44 3.00
CA LEU A 8 2.74 -5.38 1.97
C LEU A 8 3.99 -5.92 1.30
N PHE A 9 4.11 -7.24 1.26
CA PHE A 9 5.26 -7.94 0.66
C PHE A 9 4.86 -8.48 -0.72
N PHE A 10 5.76 -8.28 -1.68
CA PHE A 10 5.54 -8.70 -3.06
C PHE A 10 6.79 -9.37 -3.61
N ASN A 11 6.61 -10.48 -4.33
CA ASN A 11 7.65 -11.14 -5.09
C ASN A 11 7.14 -11.32 -6.53
N PHE A 12 7.83 -10.72 -7.49
CA PHE A 12 7.51 -10.85 -8.91
C PHE A 12 8.47 -11.85 -9.56
N GLN A 13 7.93 -12.81 -10.30
CA GLN A 13 8.71 -13.80 -11.06
C GLN A 13 9.37 -13.20 -12.32
N THR A 14 9.02 -11.95 -12.65
CA THR A 14 9.52 -11.21 -13.82
C THR A 14 10.16 -9.90 -13.38
N ARG A 15 11.08 -9.37 -14.19
CA ARG A 15 11.76 -8.09 -13.93
C ARG A 15 10.80 -6.90 -13.78
N ARG A 16 9.66 -6.95 -14.47
CA ARG A 16 8.61 -5.91 -14.44
C ARG A 16 7.25 -6.58 -14.30
N GLY A 17 6.37 -5.97 -13.52
CA GLY A 17 4.99 -6.39 -13.34
C GLY A 17 4.17 -5.29 -12.70
N LEU A 18 2.86 -5.34 -12.90
CA LEU A 18 1.90 -4.48 -12.24
C LEU A 18 1.05 -5.35 -11.31
N LYS A 19 0.89 -4.91 -10.07
CA LYS A 19 -0.04 -5.52 -9.12
C LYS A 19 -1.00 -4.45 -8.62
N ASN A 20 -2.29 -4.69 -8.81
CA ASN A 20 -3.32 -3.85 -8.20
C ASN A 20 -3.38 -4.18 -6.71
N ILE A 21 -3.21 -3.15 -5.86
CA ILE A 21 -3.18 -3.27 -4.39
C ILE A 21 -4.35 -2.53 -3.72
N THR A 22 -5.36 -2.11 -4.49
CA THR A 22 -6.47 -1.29 -4.00
C THR A 22 -7.21 -1.96 -2.86
N GLN A 23 -7.45 -3.28 -2.96
CA GLN A 23 -8.14 -4.02 -1.92
C GLN A 23 -7.29 -4.19 -0.67
N GLU A 24 -5.98 -4.45 -0.81
CA GLU A 24 -5.06 -4.52 0.32
C GLU A 24 -4.98 -3.19 1.08
N VAL A 25 -4.95 -2.07 0.36
CA VAL A 25 -4.97 -0.72 0.96
C VAL A 25 -6.32 -0.46 1.64
N GLN A 26 -7.45 -0.80 1.02
CA GLN A 26 -8.77 -0.65 1.65
C GLN A 26 -8.90 -1.49 2.93
N ASN A 27 -8.35 -2.71 2.93
CA ASN A 27 -8.33 -3.56 4.12
C ASN A 27 -7.50 -2.93 5.25
N ALA A 28 -6.35 -2.31 4.92
CA ALA A 28 -5.54 -1.57 5.89
C ALA A 28 -6.30 -0.36 6.47
N ILE A 29 -7.04 0.38 5.63
CA ILE A 29 -7.89 1.50 6.08
C ILE A 29 -8.97 1.00 7.04
N SER A 30 -9.70 -0.06 6.68
CA SER A 30 -10.74 -0.65 7.53
C SER A 30 -10.19 -1.12 8.89
N GLN A 31 -9.01 -1.75 8.90
CA GLN A 31 -8.34 -2.18 10.13
C GLN A 31 -7.82 -1.02 10.98
N SER A 32 -7.49 0.12 10.38
CA SER A 32 -6.95 1.28 11.10
C SER A 32 -7.96 1.91 12.06
N THR A 33 -9.27 1.75 11.82
CA THR A 33 -10.37 2.43 12.54
C THR A 33 -10.29 3.96 12.51
N VAL A 34 -9.47 4.54 11.63
CA VAL A 34 -9.39 5.99 11.38
C VAL A 34 -10.57 6.38 10.49
N LYS A 35 -11.41 7.30 10.97
CA LYS A 35 -12.60 7.76 10.23
C LYS A 35 -12.27 8.89 9.24
N GLU A 36 -11.38 9.78 9.64
CA GLU A 36 -10.94 10.95 8.86
C GLU A 36 -9.43 11.09 9.02
N GLY A 37 -8.71 11.25 7.92
CA GLY A 37 -7.25 11.33 7.93
C GLY A 37 -6.64 11.23 6.54
N ILE A 38 -5.33 10.98 6.52
CA ILE A 38 -4.53 10.83 5.31
C ILE A 38 -3.92 9.43 5.30
N VAL A 39 -3.84 8.81 4.11
CA VAL A 39 -3.18 7.53 3.90
C VAL A 39 -1.97 7.75 3.00
N LEU A 40 -0.79 7.40 3.48
CA LEU A 40 0.44 7.37 2.68
C LEU A 40 0.70 5.93 2.24
N VAL A 41 0.87 5.73 0.93
CA VAL A 41 1.27 4.44 0.36
C VAL A 41 2.53 4.65 -0.48
N ASN A 42 3.65 4.08 -0.05
CA ASN A 42 4.94 4.23 -0.72
C ASN A 42 5.62 2.89 -0.96
N ALA A 43 6.37 2.78 -2.05
CA ALA A 43 7.33 1.70 -2.23
C ALA A 43 8.55 1.96 -1.33
N MET A 44 8.98 0.96 -0.55
CA MET A 44 10.21 1.03 0.25
C MET A 44 11.47 0.61 -0.54
N HIS A 45 11.31 0.27 -1.83
CA HIS A 45 12.40 -0.05 -2.74
C HIS A 45 12.49 1.03 -3.83
N ILE A 46 13.70 1.52 -4.09
CA ILE A 46 13.97 2.64 -5.02
C ILE A 46 13.74 2.31 -6.50
N THR A 47 13.59 1.02 -6.84
CA THR A 47 13.32 0.53 -8.20
C THR A 47 11.86 0.13 -8.41
N ALA A 48 10.98 0.45 -7.45
CA ALA A 48 9.54 0.21 -7.51
C ALA A 48 8.77 1.53 -7.35
N SER A 49 7.50 1.53 -7.71
CA SER A 49 6.63 2.70 -7.57
C SER A 49 5.24 2.27 -7.14
N VAL A 50 4.58 3.16 -6.40
CA VAL A 50 3.13 3.12 -6.16
C VAL A 50 2.55 4.30 -6.90
N PHE A 51 1.55 4.06 -7.75
CA PHE A 51 0.90 5.09 -8.52
C PHE A 51 -0.58 4.73 -8.71
N ILE A 52 -1.37 5.73 -9.12
CA ILE A 52 -2.78 5.59 -9.50
C ILE A 52 -2.85 5.98 -10.99
N ASN A 53 -3.55 5.18 -11.78
CA ASN A 53 -3.85 5.43 -13.19
C ASN A 53 -5.32 5.04 -13.43
#